data_AF-A0AA50KGT2-F1
#
_entry.id   AF-A0AA50KGT2-F1
#
_cell.length_a   1.000
_cell.length_b   1.000
_cell.length_c   1.000
_cell.angle_alpha   90.00
_cell.angle_beta   90.00
_cell.angle_gamma   90.00
#
_symmetry.space_group_name_H-M   'P 1'
#
loop_
_entity.id
_entity.type
_entity.pdbx_description
1 polymer ?
#
loop_
_entity_poly.entity_id
_entity_poly.type
_entity_poly.pdbx_seq_one_letter_code
_entity_poly.pdbx_strand_id
1 'polypeptide(L)'
;MKQSESDKLLSKLLREYSTRFGWKCSRGFVFKKERESFFTILVTGIPKAKKLSWSISFKHYDFDDVFWDVVKLPENKMQPLSFRACGAWVAPSMEIQSGSAFLNEWEEEKISEQIRNIFEELDPLSIKVASSINTFSSNLEVLENYYAQLMGKYPNAVRTIWVERLLTRLLESNLKEAKEISDARIAEGDEGGFNYAGRSLYKLANEYIETFKNT
;
A
#
# COMPACT_ATOMS: atom_id res chain seq x y z
N MET A 1 10.75 26.77 12.00
CA MET A 1 9.73 26.54 10.95
C MET A 1 8.46 25.99 11.57
N LYS A 2 7.28 26.47 11.16
CA LYS A 2 5.97 25.90 11.57
C LYS A 2 5.68 24.59 10.82
N GLN A 3 4.78 23.76 11.33
CA GLN A 3 4.41 22.49 10.68
C GLN A 3 3.93 22.72 9.23
N SER A 4 3.03 23.66 8.99
CA SER A 4 2.48 23.93 7.67
C SER A 4 3.51 24.44 6.65
N GLU A 5 4.54 25.17 7.10
CA GLU A 5 5.68 25.57 6.26
C GLU A 5 6.54 24.36 5.90
N SER A 6 6.77 23.49 6.88
CA SER A 6 7.47 22.23 6.68
C SER A 6 6.76 21.30 5.72
N ASP A 7 5.44 21.16 5.83
CA ASP A 7 4.65 20.28 4.95
C ASP A 7 4.72 20.75 3.48
N LYS A 8 4.73 22.08 3.26
CA LYS A 8 4.92 22.68 1.93
C LYS A 8 6.32 22.39 1.39
N LEU A 9 7.35 22.57 2.22
CA LEU A 9 8.73 22.27 1.85
C LEU A 9 8.92 20.79 1.52
N LEU A 10 8.41 19.89 2.36
CA LEU A 10 8.44 18.45 2.11
C LEU A 10 7.72 18.10 0.81
N SER A 11 6.52 18.65 0.58
CA SER A 11 5.78 18.42 -0.66
C SER A 11 6.54 18.86 -1.91
N LYS A 12 7.25 20.00 -1.84
CA LYS A 12 8.13 20.49 -2.92
C LYS A 12 9.27 19.51 -3.16
N LEU A 13 10.03 19.15 -2.12
CA LEU A 13 11.20 18.28 -2.22
C LEU A 13 10.82 16.86 -2.67
N LEU A 14 9.74 16.29 -2.13
CA LEU A 14 9.23 14.98 -2.55
C LEU A 14 8.84 14.98 -4.03
N ARG A 15 8.24 16.06 -4.55
CA ARG A 15 7.94 16.17 -5.98
C ARG A 15 9.20 16.22 -6.83
N GLU A 16 10.18 17.01 -6.43
CA GLU A 16 11.48 17.14 -7.10
C GLU A 16 12.21 15.79 -7.16
N TYR A 17 12.42 15.14 -6.01
CA TYR A 17 13.12 13.86 -5.94
C TYR A 17 12.33 12.71 -6.55
N SER A 18 11.00 12.67 -6.40
CA SER A 18 10.20 11.65 -7.10
C SER A 18 10.47 11.69 -8.61
N THR A 19 10.50 12.88 -9.22
CA THR A 19 10.76 13.03 -10.65
C THR A 19 12.16 12.56 -11.03
N ARG A 20 13.17 12.89 -10.21
CA ARG A 20 14.57 12.47 -10.44
C ARG A 20 14.76 10.95 -10.43
N PHE A 21 14.04 10.25 -9.57
CA PHE A 21 14.11 8.79 -9.44
C PHE A 21 13.07 8.06 -10.31
N GLY A 22 12.29 8.76 -11.14
CA GLY A 22 11.26 8.14 -11.99
C GLY A 22 10.00 7.70 -11.24
N TRP A 23 9.78 8.23 -10.05
CA TRP A 23 8.54 8.09 -9.28
C TRP A 23 7.57 9.23 -9.59
N LYS A 24 6.30 9.04 -9.24
CA LYS A 24 5.26 10.08 -9.31
C LYS A 24 4.94 10.56 -7.90
N CYS A 25 4.44 11.79 -7.77
CA CYS A 25 4.04 12.35 -6.49
C CYS A 25 2.70 13.08 -6.61
N SER A 26 1.76 12.77 -5.71
CA SER A 26 0.44 13.41 -5.64
C SER A 26 -0.05 13.44 -4.20
N ARG A 27 -0.53 14.60 -3.73
CA ARG A 27 -1.10 14.79 -2.38
C ARG A 27 -0.18 14.30 -1.24
N GLY A 28 1.15 14.40 -1.42
CA GLY A 28 2.14 13.92 -0.44
C GLY A 28 2.47 12.42 -0.52
N PHE A 29 1.78 11.68 -1.38
CA PHE A 29 2.08 10.27 -1.67
C PHE A 29 3.05 10.21 -2.85
N VAL A 30 4.19 9.55 -2.64
CA VAL A 30 5.12 9.19 -3.70
C VAL A 30 4.81 7.76 -4.12
N PHE A 31 4.69 7.49 -5.42
CA PHE A 31 4.26 6.18 -5.89
C PHE A 31 4.85 5.82 -7.26
N LYS A 32 4.94 4.51 -7.52
CA LYS A 32 5.50 3.96 -8.77
C LYS A 32 4.88 2.58 -9.04
N LYS A 33 4.54 2.32 -10.31
CA LYS A 33 4.32 0.95 -10.80
C LYS A 33 5.67 0.45 -11.30
N GLU A 34 6.14 -0.65 -10.73
CA GLU A 34 7.34 -1.35 -11.16
C GLU A 34 6.94 -2.80 -11.41
N ARG A 35 6.98 -3.23 -12.67
CA ARG A 35 6.39 -4.50 -13.13
C ARG A 35 4.93 -4.64 -12.64
N GLU A 36 4.58 -5.74 -12.00
CA GLU A 36 3.23 -5.98 -11.46
C GLU A 36 3.05 -5.50 -10.02
N SER A 37 4.02 -4.76 -9.48
CA SER A 37 3.95 -4.20 -8.14
C SER A 37 3.68 -2.70 -8.16
N PHE A 38 2.82 -2.23 -7.26
CA PHE A 38 2.57 -0.82 -7.02
C PHE A 38 3.14 -0.43 -5.66
N PHE A 39 4.11 0.48 -5.69
CA PHE A 39 4.80 0.96 -4.50
C PHE A 39 4.29 2.33 -4.10
N THR A 40 4.21 2.56 -2.80
CA THR A 40 3.94 3.88 -2.21
C THR A 40 4.98 4.17 -1.13
N ILE A 41 5.53 5.37 -1.16
CA ILE A 41 6.41 5.92 -0.13
C ILE A 41 5.65 7.05 0.57
N LEU A 42 5.64 7.00 1.89
CA LEU A 42 5.17 8.07 2.75
C LEU A 42 6.34 8.67 3.51
N VAL A 43 6.45 9.99 3.50
CA VAL A 43 7.44 10.73 4.29
C VAL A 43 6.71 11.79 5.08
N THR A 44 6.95 11.81 6.40
CA THR A 44 6.36 12.78 7.33
C THR A 44 7.46 13.46 8.12
N GLY A 45 7.29 14.75 8.37
CA GLY A 45 8.24 15.53 9.16
C GLY A 45 7.61 16.14 10.40
N ILE A 46 8.35 16.10 11.51
CA ILE A 46 7.98 16.73 12.78
C ILE A 46 9.08 17.77 13.09
N PRO A 47 8.90 19.04 12.70
CA PRO A 47 9.93 20.08 12.82
C PRO A 47 10.41 20.30 14.24
N LYS A 48 9.48 20.27 15.21
CA LYS A 48 9.81 20.45 16.64
C LYS A 48 10.73 19.35 17.18
N ALA A 49 10.51 18.12 16.73
CA ALA A 49 11.34 16.98 17.10
C ALA A 49 12.55 16.81 16.16
N LYS A 50 12.67 17.68 15.15
CA LYS A 50 13.60 17.59 14.04
C LYS A 50 13.65 16.17 13.44
N LYS A 51 12.49 15.53 13.30
CA LYS A 51 12.39 14.12 12.91
C LYS A 51 11.73 13.98 11.54
N LEU A 52 12.35 13.22 10.65
CA LEU A 52 11.72 12.70 9.44
C LEU A 52 11.44 11.21 9.64
N SER A 53 10.21 10.78 9.38
CA SER A 53 9.84 9.37 9.36
C SER A 53 9.41 8.99 7.96
N TRP A 54 9.69 7.78 7.54
CA TRP A 54 9.33 7.28 6.22
C TRP A 54 8.93 5.81 6.27
N SER A 55 8.14 5.40 5.29
CA SER A 55 7.86 4.00 5.00
C SER A 55 7.70 3.79 3.51
N ILE A 56 8.05 2.58 3.05
CA ILE A 56 7.69 2.06 1.75
C ILE A 56 6.78 0.86 1.93
N SER A 57 5.72 0.83 1.13
CA SER A 57 4.79 -0.29 1.08
C SER A 57 4.54 -0.68 -0.36
N PHE A 58 4.10 -1.91 -0.58
CA PHE A 58 3.68 -2.38 -1.89
C PHE A 58 2.39 -3.19 -1.83
N LYS A 59 1.75 -3.30 -2.99
CA LYS A 59 0.70 -4.28 -3.28
C LYS A 59 0.83 -4.72 -4.73
N HIS A 60 0.22 -5.85 -5.08
CA HIS A 60 0.07 -6.19 -6.49
C HIS A 60 -0.75 -5.09 -7.17
N TYR A 61 -0.36 -4.69 -8.39
CA TYR A 61 -0.99 -3.59 -9.11
C TYR A 61 -2.50 -3.82 -9.29
N ASP A 62 -2.89 -5.03 -9.68
CA ASP A 62 -4.28 -5.40 -9.96
C ASP A 62 -5.17 -5.55 -8.71
N PHE A 63 -4.61 -5.47 -7.48
CA PHE A 63 -5.41 -5.60 -6.26
C PHE A 63 -6.50 -4.53 -6.18
N ASP A 64 -6.23 -3.29 -6.58
CA ASP A 64 -7.24 -2.23 -6.55
C ASP A 64 -8.40 -2.52 -7.51
N ASP A 65 -8.12 -3.10 -8.68
CA ASP A 65 -9.15 -3.32 -9.70
C ASP A 65 -10.18 -4.36 -9.23
N VAL A 66 -9.70 -5.50 -8.72
CA VAL A 66 -10.59 -6.52 -8.15
C VAL A 66 -11.24 -6.06 -6.84
N PHE A 67 -10.52 -5.28 -6.02
CA PHE A 67 -11.08 -4.72 -4.80
C PHE A 67 -12.25 -3.77 -5.11
N TRP A 68 -12.11 -2.91 -6.11
CA TRP A 68 -13.16 -1.99 -6.54
C TRP A 68 -14.38 -2.69 -7.11
N ASP A 69 -14.19 -3.80 -7.82
CA ASP A 69 -15.33 -4.63 -8.24
C ASP A 69 -16.07 -5.21 -7.03
N VAL A 70 -15.33 -5.77 -6.07
CA VAL A 70 -15.89 -6.35 -4.85
C VAL A 70 -16.67 -5.30 -4.05
N VAL A 71 -16.13 -4.09 -3.87
CA VAL A 71 -16.81 -3.03 -3.11
C VAL A 71 -17.81 -2.21 -3.95
N LYS A 72 -18.15 -2.68 -5.16
CA LYS A 72 -19.16 -2.09 -6.05
C LYS A 72 -18.85 -0.64 -6.46
N LEU A 73 -17.57 -0.35 -6.70
CA LEU A 73 -17.06 0.94 -7.19
C LEU A 73 -16.21 0.78 -8.47
N PRO A 74 -16.68 0.08 -9.52
CA PRO A 74 -15.88 -0.19 -10.72
C PRO A 74 -15.45 1.08 -11.46
N GLU A 75 -16.15 2.20 -11.28
CA GLU A 75 -15.79 3.50 -11.85
C GLU A 75 -14.42 4.02 -11.37
N ASN A 76 -13.93 3.54 -10.22
CA ASN A 76 -12.62 3.90 -9.71
C ASN A 76 -11.47 3.43 -10.61
N LYS A 77 -11.70 2.43 -11.47
CA LYS A 77 -10.73 1.96 -12.47
C LYS A 77 -10.37 3.03 -13.50
N MET A 78 -11.25 4.01 -13.72
CA MET A 78 -11.03 5.13 -14.64
C MET A 78 -10.26 6.29 -13.99
N GLN A 79 -10.01 6.24 -12.69
CA GLN A 79 -9.29 7.29 -11.96
C GLN A 79 -7.80 7.29 -12.35
N PRO A 80 -7.10 8.44 -12.20
CA PRO A 80 -5.67 8.51 -12.48
C PRO A 80 -4.89 7.55 -11.57
N LEU A 81 -3.71 7.10 -12.03
CA LEU A 81 -2.84 6.17 -11.29
C LEU A 81 -2.60 6.56 -9.81
N SER A 82 -2.53 7.86 -9.50
CA SER A 82 -2.39 8.35 -8.13
C SER A 82 -3.51 7.91 -7.19
N PHE A 83 -4.69 7.62 -7.72
CA PHE A 83 -5.85 7.18 -6.94
C PHE A 83 -5.59 5.85 -6.24
N ARG A 84 -4.75 4.97 -6.81
CA ARG A 84 -4.29 3.72 -6.15
C ARG A 84 -3.42 3.96 -4.91
N ALA A 85 -2.83 5.15 -4.79
CA ALA A 85 -2.02 5.56 -3.64
C ALA A 85 -2.79 6.40 -2.61
N CYS A 86 -3.65 7.33 -3.06
CA CYS A 86 -4.29 8.33 -2.20
C CYS A 86 -5.82 8.33 -2.21
N GLY A 87 -6.44 7.33 -2.84
CA GLY A 87 -7.88 7.12 -2.80
C GLY A 87 -8.35 6.67 -1.41
N ALA A 88 -9.58 7.03 -1.05
CA ALA A 88 -10.18 6.60 0.22
C ALA A 88 -10.50 5.10 0.25
N TRP A 89 -10.82 4.54 -0.92
CA TRP A 89 -11.10 3.12 -1.13
C TRP A 89 -9.99 2.54 -1.98
N VAL A 90 -8.96 2.00 -1.36
CA VAL A 90 -7.86 1.33 -2.06
C VAL A 90 -7.54 0.01 -1.37
N ALA A 91 -7.14 -0.99 -2.14
CA ALA A 91 -6.69 -2.25 -1.59
C ALA A 91 -5.49 -2.03 -0.64
N PRO A 92 -5.38 -2.83 0.43
CA PRO A 92 -4.31 -2.70 1.39
C PRO A 92 -2.94 -2.99 0.77
N SER A 93 -1.91 -2.44 1.39
CA SER A 93 -0.51 -2.64 1.04
C SER A 93 0.28 -3.17 2.23
N MET A 94 1.34 -3.93 1.93
CA MET A 94 2.28 -4.44 2.90
C MET A 94 3.46 -3.49 3.05
N GLU A 95 3.76 -3.10 4.28
CA GLU A 95 5.00 -2.37 4.58
C GLU A 95 6.20 -3.28 4.37
N ILE A 96 7.16 -2.82 3.56
CA ILE A 96 8.40 -3.54 3.29
C ILE A 96 9.49 -3.05 4.24
N GLN A 97 9.54 -1.73 4.45
CA GLN A 97 10.57 -1.08 5.23
C GLN A 97 10.06 0.27 5.73
N SER A 98 10.42 0.60 6.95
CA SER A 98 10.17 1.91 7.56
C SER A 98 11.36 2.36 8.38
N GLY A 99 11.47 3.66 8.58
CA GLY A 99 12.58 4.25 9.31
C GLY A 99 12.30 5.68 9.74
N SER A 100 13.24 6.23 10.49
CA SER A 100 13.23 7.65 10.82
C SER A 100 14.64 8.17 11.05
N ALA A 101 14.84 9.45 10.73
CA ALA A 101 16.08 10.17 10.94
C ALA A 101 15.83 11.42 11.80
N PHE A 102 16.73 11.68 12.74
CA PHE A 102 16.79 12.94 13.45
C PHE A 102 17.76 13.88 12.73
N LEU A 103 17.34 15.10 12.47
CA LEU A 103 18.13 16.15 11.87
C LEU A 103 18.71 17.05 12.96
N ASN A 104 19.96 17.47 12.79
CA ASN A 104 20.57 18.44 13.70
C ASN A 104 19.83 19.79 13.64
N GLU A 105 19.38 20.17 12.44
CA GLU A 105 18.66 21.41 12.14
C GLU A 105 17.51 21.14 11.16
N TRP A 106 16.41 21.88 11.32
CA TRP A 106 15.23 21.74 10.45
C TRP A 106 15.27 22.77 9.32
N GLU A 107 16.19 22.55 8.41
CA GLU A 107 16.48 23.45 7.29
C GLU A 107 16.36 22.73 5.94
N GLU A 108 16.05 23.48 4.88
CA GLU A 108 15.78 22.93 3.55
C GLU A 108 16.92 22.05 3.03
N GLU A 109 18.18 22.46 3.23
CA GLU A 109 19.34 21.67 2.82
C GLU A 109 19.37 20.29 3.50
N LYS A 110 19.18 20.23 4.83
CA LYS A 110 19.24 18.97 5.60
C LYS A 110 18.05 18.06 5.33
N ILE A 111 16.87 18.66 5.14
CA ILE A 111 15.66 17.91 4.75
C ILE A 111 15.83 17.35 3.34
N SER A 112 16.36 18.15 2.40
CA SER A 112 16.63 17.75 1.02
C SER A 112 17.64 16.61 0.94
N GLU A 113 18.75 16.72 1.67
CA GLU A 113 19.76 15.66 1.79
C GLU A 113 19.13 14.36 2.32
N GLN A 114 18.33 14.44 3.39
CA GLN A 114 17.69 13.24 3.93
C GLN A 114 16.65 12.64 3.00
N ILE A 115 15.87 13.45 2.27
CA ILE A 115 14.94 12.96 1.26
C ILE A 115 15.70 12.25 0.13
N ARG A 116 16.82 12.81 -0.34
CA ARG A 116 17.68 12.14 -1.32
C ARG A 116 18.11 10.76 -0.84
N ASN A 117 18.64 10.67 0.39
CA ASN A 117 19.09 9.41 0.98
C ASN A 117 17.95 8.38 1.06
N ILE A 118 16.74 8.82 1.43
CA ILE A 118 15.54 7.95 1.42
C ILE A 118 15.28 7.39 0.02
N PHE A 119 15.33 8.20 -1.04
CA PHE A 119 15.13 7.70 -2.41
C PHE A 119 16.26 6.77 -2.86
N GLU A 120 17.52 7.08 -2.53
CA GLU A 120 18.68 6.23 -2.85
C GLU A 120 18.59 4.85 -2.19
N GLU A 121 17.99 4.77 -1.01
CA GLU A 121 17.74 3.52 -0.30
C GLU A 121 16.53 2.75 -0.88
N LEU A 122 15.42 3.46 -1.13
CA LEU A 122 14.13 2.84 -1.42
C LEU A 122 13.91 2.49 -2.90
N ASP A 123 14.52 3.21 -3.84
CA ASP A 123 14.35 2.91 -5.26
C ASP A 123 14.93 1.54 -5.65
N PRO A 124 16.17 1.17 -5.28
CA PRO A 124 16.70 -0.17 -5.55
C PRO A 124 15.91 -1.28 -4.85
N LEU A 125 15.40 -1.01 -3.65
CA LEU A 125 14.54 -1.94 -2.91
C LEU A 125 13.26 -2.24 -3.69
N SER A 126 12.61 -1.22 -4.27
CA SER A 126 11.40 -1.41 -5.08
C SER A 126 11.65 -2.33 -6.28
N ILE A 127 12.78 -2.15 -6.98
CA ILE A 127 13.18 -2.96 -8.13
C ILE A 127 13.45 -4.39 -7.72
N LYS A 128 14.14 -4.60 -6.58
CA LYS A 128 14.43 -5.93 -6.04
C LYS A 128 13.15 -6.68 -5.70
N VAL A 129 12.22 -6.05 -4.97
CA VAL A 129 10.95 -6.67 -4.59
C VAL A 129 10.13 -7.00 -5.84
N ALA A 130 9.94 -6.03 -6.74
CA ALA A 130 9.20 -6.24 -7.98
C ALA A 130 9.77 -7.37 -8.85
N SER A 131 11.09 -7.56 -8.85
CA SER A 131 11.74 -8.62 -9.64
C SER A 131 11.50 -10.03 -9.08
N SER A 132 11.13 -10.16 -7.80
CA SER A 132 10.70 -11.44 -7.20
C SER A 132 9.23 -11.77 -7.47
N ILE A 133 8.47 -10.85 -8.07
CA ILE A 133 7.04 -10.99 -8.30
C ILE A 133 6.77 -11.14 -9.80
N ASN A 134 6.37 -12.34 -10.20
CA ASN A 134 6.06 -12.69 -11.59
C ASN A 134 4.64 -13.29 -11.76
N THR A 135 4.00 -13.67 -10.66
CA THR A 135 2.66 -14.27 -10.61
C THR A 135 1.92 -13.79 -9.37
N PHE A 136 0.60 -13.96 -9.33
CA PHE A 136 -0.19 -13.69 -8.13
C PHE A 136 0.24 -14.57 -6.94
N SER A 137 0.63 -15.83 -7.21
CA SER A 137 1.13 -16.75 -6.18
C SER A 137 2.48 -16.29 -5.61
N SER A 138 3.43 -15.89 -6.47
CA SER A 138 4.73 -15.38 -5.97
C SER A 138 4.59 -14.03 -5.25
N ASN A 139 3.63 -13.19 -5.64
CA ASN A 139 3.24 -12.00 -4.87
C ASN A 139 2.76 -12.38 -3.46
N LEU A 140 1.90 -13.39 -3.35
CA LEU A 140 1.42 -13.85 -2.05
C LEU A 140 2.56 -14.39 -1.18
N GLU A 141 3.47 -15.20 -1.74
CA GLU A 141 4.66 -15.69 -1.01
C GLU A 141 5.51 -14.54 -0.46
N VAL A 142 5.74 -13.49 -1.26
CA VAL A 142 6.48 -12.30 -0.81
C VAL A 142 5.73 -11.58 0.31
N LEU A 143 4.40 -11.41 0.20
CA LEU A 143 3.58 -10.81 1.24
C LEU A 143 3.62 -11.60 2.55
N GLU A 144 3.53 -12.93 2.49
CA GLU A 144 3.58 -13.80 3.67
C GLU A 144 4.94 -13.73 4.37
N ASN A 145 6.03 -13.65 3.59
CA ASN A 145 7.38 -13.48 4.14
C ASN A 145 7.53 -12.16 4.90
N TYR A 146 7.09 -11.03 4.33
CA TYR A 146 7.14 -9.75 5.03
C TYR A 146 6.22 -9.72 6.25
N TYR A 147 5.01 -10.26 6.14
CA TYR A 147 4.09 -10.39 7.25
C TYR A 147 4.71 -11.20 8.41
N ALA A 148 5.32 -12.35 8.12
CA ALA A 148 5.97 -13.18 9.14
C ALA A 148 7.13 -12.45 9.83
N GLN A 149 7.96 -11.72 9.07
CA GLN A 149 9.05 -10.90 9.64
C GLN A 149 8.52 -9.80 10.55
N LEU A 150 7.48 -9.09 10.11
CA LEU A 150 6.84 -8.04 10.91
C LEU A 150 6.20 -8.61 12.18
N MET A 151 5.46 -9.72 12.08
CA MET A 151 4.86 -10.42 13.23
C MET A 151 5.93 -10.86 14.24
N GLY A 152 7.08 -11.36 13.77
CA GLY A 152 8.19 -11.73 14.65
C GLY A 152 8.78 -10.54 15.40
N LYS A 153 8.79 -9.35 14.80
CA LYS A 153 9.36 -8.13 15.39
C LYS A 153 8.36 -7.35 16.25
N TYR A 154 7.09 -7.30 15.85
CA TYR A 154 6.05 -6.48 16.44
C TYR A 154 4.69 -7.22 16.53
N PRO A 155 4.60 -8.32 17.30
CA PRO A 155 3.46 -9.25 17.23
C PRO A 155 2.10 -8.62 17.55
N ASN A 156 2.08 -7.51 18.30
CA ASN A 156 0.85 -6.83 18.73
C ASN A 156 0.48 -5.60 17.88
N ALA A 157 1.27 -5.27 16.86
CA ALA A 157 1.09 -4.05 16.05
C ALA A 157 0.87 -4.33 14.56
N VAL A 158 0.90 -5.59 14.15
CA VAL A 158 0.86 -5.98 12.74
C VAL A 158 -0.56 -6.40 12.37
N ARG A 159 -1.05 -5.82 11.27
CA ARG A 159 -2.33 -6.19 10.67
C ARG A 159 -2.20 -7.54 9.95
N THR A 160 -3.25 -8.34 10.00
CA THR A 160 -3.35 -9.58 9.21
C THR A 160 -3.38 -9.30 7.70
N ILE A 161 -3.01 -10.29 6.89
CA ILE A 161 -3.00 -10.21 5.41
C ILE A 161 -4.17 -10.95 4.73
N TRP A 162 -5.28 -11.15 5.44
CA TRP A 162 -6.41 -11.94 4.92
C TRP A 162 -7.09 -11.30 3.71
N VAL A 163 -7.09 -9.98 3.63
CA VAL A 163 -7.62 -9.27 2.46
C VAL A 163 -6.75 -9.54 1.24
N GLU A 164 -5.43 -9.43 1.39
CA GLU A 164 -4.46 -9.70 0.33
C GLU A 164 -4.55 -11.15 -0.17
N ARG A 165 -4.69 -12.12 0.75
CA ARG A 165 -4.96 -13.53 0.41
C ARG A 165 -6.23 -13.70 -0.42
N LEU A 166 -7.32 -13.05 0.01
CA LEU A 166 -8.59 -13.08 -0.72
C LEU A 166 -8.45 -12.48 -2.12
N LEU A 167 -7.86 -11.29 -2.25
CA LEU A 167 -7.69 -10.62 -3.54
C LEU A 167 -6.82 -11.44 -4.50
N THR A 168 -5.75 -12.08 -3.99
CA THR A 168 -4.95 -13.04 -4.78
C THR A 168 -5.82 -14.17 -5.33
N ARG A 169 -6.67 -14.81 -4.51
CA ARG A 169 -7.52 -15.91 -4.97
C ARG A 169 -8.57 -15.47 -5.98
N LEU A 170 -9.12 -14.26 -5.83
CA LEU A 170 -10.03 -13.70 -6.82
C LEU A 170 -9.32 -13.45 -8.16
N LEU A 171 -8.10 -12.92 -8.16
CA LEU A 171 -7.31 -12.69 -9.37
C LEU A 171 -6.91 -14.00 -10.06
N GLU A 172 -6.62 -15.04 -9.29
CA GLU A 172 -6.37 -16.39 -9.81
C GLU A 172 -7.64 -17.11 -10.29
N SER A 173 -8.82 -16.46 -10.20
CA SER A 173 -10.13 -17.09 -10.46
C SER A 173 -10.41 -18.33 -9.61
N ASN A 174 -9.72 -18.47 -8.46
CA ASN A 174 -9.95 -19.54 -7.50
C ASN A 174 -11.10 -19.16 -6.55
N LEU A 175 -12.31 -19.14 -7.11
CA LEU A 175 -13.52 -18.69 -6.41
C LEU A 175 -13.88 -19.57 -5.21
N LYS A 176 -13.45 -20.85 -5.22
CA LYS A 176 -13.68 -21.77 -4.11
C LYS A 176 -12.90 -21.32 -2.87
N GLU A 177 -11.59 -21.15 -2.98
CA GLU A 177 -10.76 -20.70 -1.85
C GLU A 177 -11.09 -19.26 -1.44
N ALA A 178 -11.41 -18.38 -2.40
CA ALA A 178 -11.87 -17.02 -2.09
C ALA A 178 -13.13 -17.03 -1.21
N LYS A 179 -14.07 -17.94 -1.48
CA LYS A 179 -15.27 -18.14 -0.67
C LYS A 179 -14.94 -18.71 0.71
N GLU A 180 -14.07 -19.71 0.78
CA GLU A 180 -13.64 -20.31 2.06
C GLU A 180 -12.99 -19.27 2.98
N ILE A 181 -12.11 -18.40 2.45
CA ILE A 181 -11.53 -17.28 3.20
C ILE A 181 -12.64 -16.36 3.70
N SER A 182 -13.55 -15.93 2.82
CA SER A 182 -14.61 -14.98 3.16
C SER A 182 -15.55 -15.54 4.23
N ASP A 183 -16.02 -16.78 4.10
CA ASP A 183 -16.90 -17.44 5.06
C ASP A 183 -16.21 -17.59 6.42
N ALA A 184 -14.93 -18.00 6.44
CA ALA A 184 -14.17 -18.14 7.68
C ALA A 184 -13.95 -16.80 8.39
N ARG A 185 -13.68 -15.71 7.66
CA ARG A 185 -13.51 -14.38 8.25
C ARG A 185 -14.82 -13.80 8.77
N ILE A 186 -15.93 -14.01 8.06
CA ILE A 186 -17.27 -13.63 8.52
C ILE A 186 -17.60 -14.35 9.83
N ALA A 187 -17.30 -15.65 9.95
CA ALA A 187 -17.56 -16.43 11.16
C ALA A 187 -16.75 -15.93 12.37
N GLU A 188 -15.55 -15.39 12.15
CA GLU A 188 -14.72 -14.76 13.19
C GLU A 188 -15.13 -13.31 13.52
N GLY A 189 -16.11 -12.74 12.80
CA GLY A 189 -16.52 -11.35 12.98
C GLY A 189 -15.52 -10.33 12.42
N ASP A 190 -14.60 -10.76 11.55
CA ASP A 190 -13.65 -9.88 10.88
C ASP A 190 -14.35 -9.08 9.76
N GLU A 191 -14.23 -7.75 9.81
CA GLU A 191 -14.82 -6.85 8.80
C GLU A 191 -13.91 -6.61 7.59
N GLY A 192 -12.63 -7.01 7.66
CA GLY A 192 -11.63 -6.78 6.61
C GLY A 192 -11.16 -5.32 6.54
N GLY A 193 -11.51 -4.50 7.53
CA GLY A 193 -11.15 -3.08 7.63
C GLY A 193 -11.91 -2.15 6.68
N PHE A 194 -12.94 -2.66 5.98
CA PHE A 194 -13.77 -1.88 5.06
C PHE A 194 -15.24 -2.21 5.26
N ASN A 195 -16.06 -1.17 5.33
CA ASN A 195 -17.51 -1.28 5.43
C ASN A 195 -18.19 -0.38 4.39
N TYR A 196 -18.87 -0.98 3.42
CA TYR A 196 -19.63 -0.26 2.40
C TYR A 196 -21.11 -0.59 2.55
N ALA A 197 -21.93 0.43 2.76
CA ALA A 197 -23.38 0.29 2.94
C ALA A 197 -23.80 -0.75 4.01
N GLY A 198 -23.06 -0.85 5.11
CA GLY A 198 -23.34 -1.79 6.21
C GLY A 198 -22.89 -3.23 5.93
N ARG A 199 -22.15 -3.48 4.85
CA ARG A 199 -21.54 -4.77 4.52
C ARG A 199 -20.03 -4.72 4.72
N SER A 200 -19.48 -5.73 5.39
CA SER A 200 -18.03 -5.93 5.48
C SER A 200 -17.46 -6.37 4.14
N LEU A 201 -16.14 -6.21 3.97
CA LEU A 201 -15.45 -6.62 2.74
C LEU A 201 -15.70 -8.09 2.38
N TYR A 202 -15.63 -9.00 3.36
CA TYR A 202 -15.83 -10.43 3.12
C TYR A 202 -17.27 -10.77 2.71
N LYS A 203 -18.28 -10.04 3.23
CA LYS A 203 -19.66 -10.19 2.77
C LYS A 203 -19.81 -9.72 1.32
N LEU A 204 -19.21 -8.58 0.97
CA LEU A 204 -19.19 -8.06 -0.40
C LEU A 204 -18.46 -9.01 -1.35
N ALA A 205 -17.37 -9.63 -0.92
CA ALA A 205 -16.63 -10.61 -1.71
C ALA A 205 -17.46 -11.87 -1.98
N ASN A 206 -18.21 -12.37 -1.00
CA ASN A 206 -19.15 -13.47 -1.21
C ASN A 206 -20.23 -13.10 -2.24
N GLU A 207 -20.84 -11.92 -2.12
CA GLU A 207 -21.82 -11.42 -3.10
C GLU A 207 -21.20 -11.34 -4.51
N TYR A 208 -19.97 -10.82 -4.62
CA TYR A 208 -19.22 -10.76 -5.89
C TYR A 208 -18.98 -12.16 -6.48
N ILE A 209 -18.52 -13.13 -5.69
CA ILE A 209 -18.27 -14.52 -6.14
C ILE A 209 -19.56 -15.17 -6.66
N GLU A 210 -20.71 -14.90 -6.02
CA GLU A 210 -22.00 -15.46 -6.43
C GLU A 210 -22.47 -14.94 -7.79
N THR A 211 -22.05 -13.73 -8.21
CA THR A 211 -22.40 -13.21 -9.54
C THR A 211 -21.77 -14.03 -10.67
N PHE A 212 -20.56 -14.57 -10.49
CA PHE A 212 -19.87 -15.40 -11.51
C PHE A 212 -20.46 -16.80 -11.65
N LYS A 213 -21.18 -17.30 -10.64
CA LYS A 213 -21.84 -18.61 -10.72
C LYS A 213 -23.13 -18.56 -11.56
N ASN A 214 -23.66 -17.37 -11.81
CA ASN A 214 -24.92 -17.13 -12.51
C ASN A 214 -24.74 -16.66 -13.97
N THR A 215 -23.50 -16.65 -14.47
CA THR A 215 -23.11 -16.40 -15.86
C THR A 215 -22.57 -17.68 -16.48
#